data_AF-A0A9P3PYB4-F1
#
_entry.id   AF-A0A9P3PYB4-F1
#
_cell.length_a   1.000
_cell.length_b   1.000
_cell.length_c   1.000
_cell.angle_alpha   90.00
_cell.angle_beta   90.00
_cell.angle_gamma   90.00
#
_symmetry.space_group_name_H-M   'P 1'
#
loop_
_entity.id
_entity.type
_entity.pdbx_description
1 polymer ?
#
loop_
_entity_poly.entity_id
_entity_poly.type
_entity_poly.pdbx_seq_one_letter_code
_entity_poly.pdbx_strand_id
1 'polypeptide(L)'
;MAALDMKTLWEEYGIVSDLMPFTYSFPFADIYELIDLLHQIIKGTFKDHFVMWVEDYINLSHPAAEAKKILADIDRRIAAAPPFPGVYLPAITGYVPTQIVRALSTFTEFCYLVQHDVLDDRDLQQVDEVLARYHEKRIIFEQEGIRPDGFSLPWQHLMVHYNTLIREFGVPNGLCSSITESKHIKAVKKPYRRTNRDRETALGQILVINQRQDKLAAVEIDFQSLGMLAGSLFGPLDVPFEAESSPGGDDVPPRMSSYSRVMMDLKDLLPYSFVMDNDQAIPKVPP
;
A
#
# COMPACT_ATOMS: atom_id res chain seq x y z
N MET A 1 -0.91 -4.21 -40.11
CA MET A 1 -2.02 -4.49 -39.17
C MET A 1 -3.17 -3.56 -39.53
N ALA A 2 -4.39 -4.07 -39.64
CA ALA A 2 -5.58 -3.24 -39.84
C ALA A 2 -5.90 -2.53 -38.52
N ALA A 3 -6.15 -1.22 -38.57
CA ALA A 3 -6.58 -0.47 -37.40
C ALA A 3 -7.99 -0.93 -36.99
N LEU A 4 -8.17 -1.27 -35.71
CA LEU A 4 -9.48 -1.61 -35.13
C LEU A 4 -10.33 -0.33 -35.03
N ASP A 5 -11.63 -0.44 -35.26
CA ASP A 5 -12.52 0.71 -35.10
C ASP A 5 -12.80 1.00 -33.61
N MET A 6 -13.21 2.24 -33.33
CA MET A 6 -13.39 2.76 -31.97
C MET A 6 -14.40 1.96 -31.15
N LYS A 7 -15.42 1.39 -31.81
CA LYS A 7 -16.46 0.61 -31.13
C LYS A 7 -15.90 -0.75 -30.70
N THR A 8 -15.14 -1.41 -31.57
CA THR A 8 -14.45 -2.66 -31.22
C THR A 8 -13.41 -2.45 -30.12
N LEU A 9 -12.65 -1.36 -30.16
CA LEU A 9 -11.69 -1.02 -29.09
C LEU A 9 -12.36 -0.85 -27.72
N TRP A 10 -13.54 -0.23 -27.67
CA TRP A 10 -14.29 -0.05 -26.43
C TRP A 10 -14.98 -1.35 -25.96
N GLU A 11 -15.68 -2.05 -26.85
CA GLU A 11 -16.51 -3.21 -26.48
C GLU A 11 -15.69 -4.46 -26.17
N GLU A 12 -14.60 -4.71 -26.90
CA GLU A 12 -13.77 -5.90 -26.69
C GLU A 12 -12.59 -5.66 -25.75
N TYR A 13 -12.01 -4.45 -25.75
CA TYR A 13 -10.77 -4.14 -25.02
C TYR A 13 -10.95 -3.07 -23.92
N GLY A 14 -12.11 -2.40 -23.84
CA GLY A 14 -12.35 -1.34 -22.86
C GLY A 14 -11.52 -0.07 -23.09
N ILE A 15 -10.97 0.11 -24.30
CA ILE A 15 -10.10 1.24 -24.66
C ILE A 15 -10.96 2.39 -25.20
N VAL A 16 -10.90 3.55 -24.55
CA VAL A 16 -11.49 4.79 -25.08
C VAL A 16 -10.52 5.37 -26.10
N SER A 17 -10.87 5.29 -27.39
CA SER A 17 -10.03 5.77 -28.51
C SER A 17 -9.71 7.26 -28.43
N ASP A 18 -10.59 8.04 -27.81
CA ASP A 18 -10.50 9.50 -27.76
C ASP A 18 -9.73 10.00 -26.53
N LEU A 19 -9.36 9.07 -25.62
CA LEU A 19 -8.64 9.39 -24.41
C LEU A 19 -7.16 9.08 -24.61
N MET A 20 -6.39 10.11 -24.97
CA MET A 20 -4.94 10.01 -24.98
C MET A 20 -4.44 9.88 -23.53
N PRO A 21 -3.78 8.78 -23.14
CA PRO A 21 -3.24 8.65 -21.79
C PRO A 21 -2.29 9.82 -21.52
N PHE A 22 -2.30 10.37 -20.31
CA PHE A 22 -1.42 11.49 -19.93
C PHE A 22 0.09 11.15 -20.07
N THR A 23 0.40 9.88 -20.25
CA THR A 23 1.71 9.28 -20.45
C THR A 23 2.10 9.12 -21.92
N TYR A 24 1.21 9.41 -22.89
CA TYR A 24 1.47 9.21 -24.33
C TYR A 24 2.71 9.95 -24.84
N SER A 25 3.02 11.10 -24.24
CA SER A 25 4.16 11.95 -24.60
C SER A 25 5.47 11.59 -23.88
N PHE A 26 5.49 10.53 -23.06
CA PHE A 26 6.66 10.19 -22.25
C PHE A 26 7.66 9.41 -23.12
N PRO A 27 8.87 9.95 -23.39
CA PRO A 27 9.73 9.45 -24.45
C PRO A 27 10.40 8.08 -24.19
N PHE A 28 10.32 7.53 -22.97
CA PHE A 28 11.06 6.30 -22.59
C PHE A 28 10.34 5.36 -21.61
N ALA A 29 9.04 5.57 -21.31
CA ALA A 29 8.34 4.75 -20.33
C ALA A 29 7.25 3.91 -20.99
N ASP A 30 7.55 2.66 -21.35
CA ASP A 30 6.48 1.68 -21.49
C ASP A 30 5.90 1.44 -20.09
N ILE A 31 4.67 1.91 -19.92
CA ILE A 31 3.92 1.89 -18.67
C ILE A 31 3.65 0.45 -18.23
N TYR A 32 3.56 -0.49 -19.18
CA TYR A 32 3.38 -1.91 -18.91
C TYR A 32 4.66 -2.58 -18.40
N GLU A 33 5.83 -1.98 -18.68
CA GLU A 33 7.14 -2.46 -18.21
C GLU A 33 7.61 -1.74 -16.94
N LEU A 34 7.24 -0.46 -16.76
CA LEU A 34 7.73 0.41 -15.69
C LEU A 34 6.85 0.45 -14.43
N ILE A 35 5.52 0.45 -14.60
CA ILE A 35 4.60 0.58 -13.47
C ILE A 35 4.37 -0.83 -12.93
N ASP A 36 5.12 -1.19 -11.87
CA ASP A 36 4.54 -1.69 -10.61
C ASP A 36 5.48 -2.57 -9.77
N LEU A 37 6.76 -2.68 -10.11
CA LEU A 37 7.69 -3.61 -9.47
C LEU A 37 7.75 -3.45 -7.95
N LEU A 38 7.88 -2.21 -7.46
CA LEU A 38 8.01 -1.95 -6.03
C LEU A 38 6.72 -2.25 -5.26
N HIS A 39 5.55 -1.89 -5.80
CA HIS A 39 4.27 -2.24 -5.18
C HIS A 39 4.12 -3.74 -5.07
N GLN A 40 4.42 -4.45 -6.16
CA GLN A 40 4.22 -5.89 -6.26
C GLN A 40 5.24 -6.63 -5.40
N ILE A 41 6.48 -6.14 -5.31
CA ILE A 41 7.49 -6.66 -4.40
C ILE A 41 7.06 -6.43 -2.95
N ILE A 42 6.61 -5.24 -2.57
CA ILE A 42 6.17 -4.95 -1.19
C ILE A 42 4.93 -5.79 -0.85
N LYS A 43 3.90 -5.77 -1.69
CA LYS A 43 2.66 -6.52 -1.47
C LYS A 43 2.93 -8.02 -1.47
N GLY A 44 3.53 -8.54 -2.53
CA GLY A 44 3.79 -9.98 -2.68
C GLY A 44 4.81 -10.49 -1.67
N THR A 45 5.93 -9.80 -1.47
CA THR A 45 7.01 -10.31 -0.59
C THR A 45 6.74 -10.02 0.88
N PHE A 46 6.29 -8.82 1.25
CA PHE A 46 6.05 -8.50 2.65
C PHE A 46 4.73 -9.09 3.14
N LYS A 47 3.62 -8.82 2.46
CA LYS A 47 2.29 -9.23 2.93
C LYS A 47 2.08 -10.73 2.78
N ASP A 48 2.30 -11.23 1.57
CA ASP A 48 1.83 -12.56 1.19
C ASP A 48 2.88 -13.64 1.52
N HIS A 49 4.11 -13.24 1.86
CA HIS A 49 5.15 -14.18 2.28
C HIS A 49 5.64 -13.91 3.70
N PHE A 50 6.28 -12.77 3.99
CA PHE A 50 6.93 -12.59 5.29
C PHE A 50 5.99 -12.64 6.48
N VAL A 51 4.83 -11.98 6.41
CA VAL A 51 3.84 -12.04 7.50
C VAL A 51 3.37 -13.48 7.71
N MET A 52 3.02 -14.17 6.62
CA MET A 52 2.60 -15.58 6.69
C MET A 52 3.70 -16.48 7.27
N TRP A 53 4.95 -16.33 6.81
CA TRP A 53 6.06 -17.17 7.26
C TRP A 53 6.41 -16.95 8.73
N VAL A 54 6.28 -15.72 9.23
CA VAL A 54 6.45 -15.42 10.65
C VAL A 54 5.32 -16.04 11.48
N GLU A 55 4.07 -15.97 11.00
CA GLU A 55 2.94 -16.64 11.66
C GLU A 55 3.12 -18.16 11.67
N ASP A 56 3.52 -18.75 10.55
CA ASP A 56 3.79 -20.19 10.42
C ASP A 56 4.91 -20.62 11.36
N TYR A 57 6.00 -19.86 11.43
CA TYR A 57 7.08 -20.10 12.39
C TYR A 57 6.55 -20.13 13.83
N ILE A 58 5.81 -19.10 14.25
CA ILE A 58 5.31 -18.99 15.62
C ILE A 58 4.37 -20.16 15.96
N ASN A 59 3.51 -20.55 15.01
CA ASN A 59 2.60 -21.68 15.19
C ASN A 59 3.32 -23.04 15.22
N LEU A 60 4.44 -23.18 14.51
CA LEU A 60 5.25 -24.39 14.50
C LEU A 60 6.12 -24.52 15.76
N SER A 61 6.70 -23.41 16.23
CA SER A 61 7.65 -23.40 17.34
C SER A 61 7.01 -23.36 18.72
N HIS A 62 5.73 -22.97 18.84
CA HIS A 62 5.05 -22.81 20.13
C HIS A 62 3.73 -23.60 20.19
N PRO A 63 3.31 -24.06 21.39
CA PRO A 63 1.97 -24.60 21.59
C PRO A 63 0.90 -23.58 21.19
N ALA A 64 -0.23 -24.04 20.63
CA ALA A 64 -1.28 -23.17 20.07
C ALA A 64 -1.76 -22.04 21.00
N ALA A 65 -1.84 -22.30 22.31
CA ALA A 65 -2.25 -21.31 23.30
C ALA A 65 -1.20 -20.20 23.51
N GLU A 66 0.09 -20.54 23.39
CA GLU A 66 1.21 -19.61 23.50
C GLU A 66 1.41 -18.84 22.19
N ALA A 67 1.37 -19.52 21.05
CA ALA A 67 1.40 -18.90 19.73
C ALA A 67 0.33 -17.80 19.59
N LYS A 68 -0.91 -18.09 20.01
CA LYS A 68 -2.00 -17.10 20.02
C LYS A 68 -1.70 -15.87 20.90
N LYS A 69 -1.03 -16.05 22.04
CA LYS A 69 -0.63 -14.94 22.91
C LYS A 69 0.47 -14.09 22.27
N ILE A 70 1.45 -14.74 21.63
CA ILE A 70 2.55 -14.07 20.92
C ILE A 70 2.00 -13.22 19.78
N LEU A 71 1.14 -13.79 18.92
CA LEU A 71 0.52 -13.08 17.80
C LEU A 71 -0.31 -11.88 18.29
N ALA A 72 -1.08 -12.06 19.38
CA ALA A 72 -1.83 -10.96 19.98
C ALA A 72 -0.93 -9.85 20.56
N ASP A 73 0.26 -10.18 21.07
CA ASP A 73 1.22 -9.17 21.52
C ASP A 73 1.87 -8.44 20.34
N ILE A 74 2.22 -9.15 19.27
CA ILE A 74 2.71 -8.55 18.02
C ILE A 74 1.69 -7.56 17.46
N ASP A 75 0.42 -7.95 17.39
CA ASP A 75 -0.69 -7.09 16.98
C ASP A 75 -0.78 -5.83 17.85
N ARG A 76 -0.65 -5.98 19.17
CA ARG A 76 -0.67 -4.86 20.12
C ARG A 76 0.51 -3.92 19.91
N ARG A 77 1.72 -4.45 19.69
CA ARG A 77 2.93 -3.65 19.43
C ARG A 77 2.80 -2.85 18.14
N ILE A 78 2.28 -3.47 17.08
CA ILE A 78 2.00 -2.80 15.80
C ILE A 78 0.94 -1.70 16.00
N ALA A 79 -0.11 -1.97 16.78
CA ALA A 79 -1.17 -0.99 17.02
C ALA A 79 -0.71 0.22 17.85
N ALA A 80 0.24 0.02 18.76
CA ALA A 80 0.78 1.05 19.64
C ALA A 80 1.85 1.94 18.99
N ALA A 81 2.50 1.46 17.94
CA ALA A 81 3.54 2.22 17.26
C ALA A 81 2.94 3.29 16.32
N PRO A 82 3.63 4.43 16.15
CA PRO A 82 3.26 5.40 15.13
C PRO A 82 3.35 4.76 13.74
N PRO A 83 2.52 5.19 12.77
CA PRO A 83 2.50 4.62 11.43
C PRO A 83 3.84 4.83 10.73
N PHE A 84 4.69 3.79 10.73
CA PHE A 84 6.01 3.81 10.12
C PHE A 84 6.37 2.39 9.62
N PRO A 85 7.04 2.25 8.45
CA PRO A 85 7.33 0.95 7.83
C PRO A 85 8.23 0.03 8.66
N GLY A 86 9.08 0.62 9.50
CA GLY A 86 9.98 -0.09 10.39
C GLY A 86 9.31 -0.69 11.63
N VAL A 87 8.00 -0.53 11.81
CA VAL A 87 7.25 -0.94 13.02
C VAL A 87 7.17 -2.46 13.18
N TYR A 88 7.24 -3.22 12.09
CA TYR A 88 7.11 -4.67 12.16
C TYR A 88 8.33 -5.36 12.77
N LEU A 89 9.54 -4.86 12.50
CA LEU A 89 10.79 -5.41 13.04
C LEU A 89 10.84 -5.43 14.58
N PRO A 90 10.58 -4.33 15.31
CA PRO A 90 10.55 -4.35 16.77
C PRO A 90 9.36 -5.16 17.31
N ALA A 91 8.27 -5.30 16.55
CA ALA A 91 7.12 -6.09 16.99
C ALA A 91 7.46 -7.60 17.10
N ILE A 92 8.19 -8.15 16.12
CA ILE A 92 8.57 -9.57 16.08
C ILE A 92 9.84 -9.90 16.89
N THR A 93 10.63 -8.88 17.25
CA THR A 93 11.88 -9.07 17.99
C THR A 93 11.64 -9.72 19.35
N GLY A 94 12.38 -10.79 19.63
CA GLY A 94 12.25 -11.59 20.86
C GLY A 94 11.32 -12.80 20.73
N TYR A 95 10.54 -12.90 19.65
CA TYR A 95 9.66 -14.04 19.35
C TYR A 95 10.18 -14.95 18.23
N VAL A 96 10.98 -14.40 17.33
CA VAL A 96 11.54 -15.13 16.19
C VAL A 96 13.08 -15.12 16.22
N PRO A 97 13.76 -16.08 15.57
CA PRO A 97 15.20 -16.11 15.46
C PRO A 97 15.74 -14.80 14.87
N THR A 98 16.89 -14.37 15.36
CA THR A 98 17.53 -13.13 14.90
C THR A 98 17.74 -13.11 13.39
N GLN A 99 17.94 -14.28 12.76
CA GLN A 99 18.08 -14.38 11.32
C GLN A 99 16.80 -14.03 10.54
N ILE A 100 15.61 -14.37 11.07
CA ILE A 100 14.33 -13.93 10.50
C ILE A 100 14.24 -12.40 10.53
N VAL A 101 14.53 -11.80 11.69
CA VAL A 101 14.53 -10.32 11.84
C VAL A 101 15.53 -9.68 10.86
N ARG A 102 16.72 -10.27 10.71
CA ARG A 102 17.73 -9.80 9.74
C ARG A 102 17.24 -9.91 8.30
N ALA A 103 16.57 -10.99 7.93
CA ALA A 103 16.03 -11.17 6.58
C ALA A 103 15.00 -10.08 6.24
N LEU A 104 14.06 -9.81 7.16
CA LEU A 104 13.10 -8.71 6.99
C LEU A 104 13.81 -7.35 6.97
N SER A 105 14.79 -7.13 7.85
CA SER A 105 15.56 -5.89 7.88
C SER A 105 16.29 -5.63 6.56
N THR A 106 16.95 -6.64 5.99
CA THR A 106 17.64 -6.51 4.69
C THR A 106 16.66 -6.30 3.54
N PHE A 107 15.47 -6.90 3.60
CA PHE A 107 14.41 -6.65 2.61
C PHE A 107 13.89 -5.21 2.70
N THR A 108 13.66 -4.71 3.90
CA THR A 108 13.24 -3.32 4.10
C THR A 108 14.34 -2.34 3.66
N GLU A 109 15.61 -2.64 3.94
CA GLU A 109 16.76 -1.87 3.44
C GLU A 109 16.78 -1.81 1.90
N PHE A 110 16.55 -2.95 1.22
CA PHE A 110 16.39 -2.98 -0.24
C PHE A 110 15.26 -2.06 -0.68
N CYS A 111 14.07 -2.16 -0.06
CA CYS A 111 12.93 -1.32 -0.41
C CYS A 111 13.22 0.17 -0.26
N TYR A 112 13.98 0.57 0.78
CA TYR A 112 14.37 1.97 0.96
C TYR A 112 15.33 2.43 -0.13
N LEU A 113 16.35 1.64 -0.48
CA LEU A 113 17.33 2.03 -1.49
C LEU A 113 16.68 2.23 -2.85
N VAL A 114 15.85 1.30 -3.29
CA VAL A 114 15.20 1.39 -4.60
C VAL A 114 14.14 2.50 -4.70
N GLN A 115 13.80 3.15 -3.58
CA GLN A 115 12.89 4.29 -3.51
C GLN A 115 13.56 5.65 -3.66
N HIS A 116 14.89 5.71 -3.66
CA HIS A 116 15.61 6.96 -3.88
C HIS A 116 15.19 7.60 -5.20
N ASP A 117 15.19 8.94 -5.25
CA ASP A 117 14.88 9.75 -6.43
C ASP A 117 16.03 9.80 -7.44
N VAL A 118 17.24 9.56 -6.96
CA VAL A 118 18.45 9.45 -7.79
C VAL A 118 19.22 8.22 -7.34
N LEU A 119 19.55 7.36 -8.29
CA LEU A 119 20.40 6.18 -8.08
C LEU A 119 21.59 6.27 -9.03
N ASP A 120 22.80 6.30 -8.48
CA ASP A 120 24.02 6.19 -9.25
C ASP A 120 24.52 4.73 -9.32
N ASP A 121 25.63 4.49 -10.04
CA ASP A 121 26.19 3.14 -10.17
C ASP A 121 26.62 2.53 -8.81
N ARG A 122 26.98 3.36 -7.83
CA ARG A 122 27.34 2.91 -6.49
C ARG A 122 26.09 2.49 -5.71
N ASP A 123 25.00 3.25 -5.83
CA ASP A 123 23.72 2.88 -5.22
C ASP A 123 23.19 1.58 -5.83
N LEU A 124 23.31 1.42 -7.16
CA LEU A 124 22.94 0.17 -7.85
C LEU A 124 23.78 -1.01 -7.37
N GLN A 125 25.08 -0.83 -7.15
CA GLN A 125 25.91 -1.86 -6.52
C GLN A 125 25.44 -2.18 -5.10
N GLN A 126 25.06 -1.17 -4.32
CA GLN A 126 24.54 -1.36 -2.97
C GLN A 126 23.21 -2.12 -2.99
N VAL A 127 22.33 -1.88 -3.96
CA VAL A 127 21.08 -2.63 -4.16
C VAL A 127 21.37 -4.12 -4.37
N ASP A 128 22.34 -4.46 -5.23
CA ASP A 128 22.74 -5.85 -5.48
C ASP A 128 23.36 -6.51 -4.24
N GLU A 129 24.21 -5.78 -3.49
CA GLU A 129 24.80 -6.26 -2.24
C GLU A 129 23.73 -6.55 -1.18
N VAL A 130 22.77 -5.65 -1.01
CA VAL A 130 21.65 -5.81 -0.06
C VAL A 130 20.76 -6.98 -0.49
N LEU A 131 20.50 -7.13 -1.79
CA LEU A 131 19.74 -8.27 -2.33
C LEU A 131 20.46 -9.60 -2.07
N ALA A 132 21.78 -9.65 -2.24
CA ALA A 132 22.58 -10.83 -1.93
C ALA A 132 22.52 -11.17 -0.43
N ARG A 133 22.63 -10.17 0.46
CA ARG A 133 22.45 -10.36 1.91
C ARG A 133 21.04 -10.88 2.23
N TYR A 134 20.01 -10.34 1.59
CA TYR A 134 18.64 -10.82 1.76
C TYR A 134 18.51 -12.30 1.36
N HIS A 135 19.07 -12.71 0.22
CA HIS A 135 19.07 -14.09 -0.24
C HIS A 135 19.81 -15.04 0.71
N GLU A 136 20.90 -14.58 1.34
CA GLU A 136 21.60 -15.35 2.37
C GLU A 136 20.73 -15.52 3.63
N LYS A 137 20.11 -14.43 4.11
CA LYS A 137 19.34 -14.47 5.36
C LYS A 137 18.03 -15.24 5.23
N ARG A 138 17.35 -15.20 4.06
CA ARG A 138 16.06 -15.88 3.87
C ARG A 138 16.13 -17.41 3.97
N ILE A 139 17.30 -18.02 3.84
CA ILE A 139 17.48 -19.48 3.94
C ILE A 139 16.98 -20.03 5.28
N ILE A 140 16.91 -19.20 6.32
CA ILE A 140 16.31 -19.59 7.60
C ILE A 140 14.87 -20.11 7.46
N PHE A 141 14.08 -19.57 6.53
CA PHE A 141 12.70 -20.04 6.34
C PHE A 141 12.64 -21.46 5.76
N GLU A 142 13.67 -21.87 5.01
CA GLU A 142 13.81 -23.24 4.53
C GLU A 142 14.31 -24.17 5.65
N GLN A 143 15.29 -23.70 6.44
CA GLN A 143 15.86 -24.45 7.56
C GLN A 143 14.85 -24.75 8.67
N GLU A 144 13.98 -23.79 8.98
CA GLU A 144 12.90 -23.94 9.98
C GLU A 144 11.68 -24.71 9.42
N GLY A 145 11.75 -25.21 8.18
CA GLY A 145 10.69 -26.01 7.58
C GLY A 145 9.42 -25.23 7.19
N ILE A 146 9.45 -23.89 7.30
CA ILE A 146 8.34 -23.02 6.87
C ILE A 146 8.20 -23.07 5.36
N ARG A 147 9.34 -23.19 4.66
CA ARG A 147 9.38 -23.25 3.21
C ARG A 147 10.37 -24.27 2.65
N PRO A 148 9.99 -25.56 2.63
CA PRO A 148 10.85 -26.64 2.14
C PRO A 148 11.05 -26.62 0.62
N ASP A 149 10.11 -26.04 -0.14
CA ASP A 149 10.14 -26.02 -1.61
C ASP A 149 11.03 -24.90 -2.20
N GLY A 150 11.78 -24.19 -1.36
CA GLY A 150 12.68 -23.11 -1.77
C GLY A 150 11.98 -21.81 -2.17
N PHE A 151 12.72 -20.89 -2.81
CA PHE A 151 12.32 -19.48 -2.99
C PHE A 151 11.95 -19.08 -4.44
N SER A 152 11.35 -19.98 -5.21
CA SER A 152 10.93 -19.73 -6.60
C SER A 152 9.64 -18.89 -6.69
N LEU A 153 9.63 -17.71 -6.06
CA LEU A 153 8.51 -16.79 -6.11
C LEU A 153 8.68 -15.79 -7.25
N PRO A 154 7.65 -15.57 -8.08
CA PRO A 154 7.68 -14.57 -9.14
C PRO A 154 8.13 -13.19 -8.62
N TRP A 155 7.60 -12.76 -7.47
CA TRP A 155 7.87 -11.44 -6.90
C TRP A 155 9.27 -11.29 -6.30
N GLN A 156 9.87 -12.36 -5.75
CA GLN A 156 11.25 -12.29 -5.26
C GLN A 156 12.26 -12.40 -6.41
N HIS A 157 11.92 -13.13 -7.47
CA HIS A 157 12.75 -13.19 -8.67
C HIS A 157 12.82 -11.82 -9.38
N LEU A 158 11.72 -11.08 -9.35
CA LEU A 158 11.63 -9.72 -9.88
C LEU A 158 12.68 -8.75 -9.29
N MET A 159 13.05 -8.96 -8.02
CA MET A 159 14.06 -8.13 -7.34
C MET A 159 15.44 -8.24 -8.00
N VAL A 160 15.76 -9.38 -8.62
CA VAL A 160 17.04 -9.61 -9.32
C VAL A 160 17.15 -8.72 -10.58
N HIS A 161 16.02 -8.38 -11.18
CA HIS A 161 15.98 -7.57 -12.39
C HIS A 161 15.96 -6.07 -12.12
N TYR A 162 15.91 -5.65 -10.86
CA TYR A 162 15.69 -4.25 -10.49
C TYR A 162 16.82 -3.34 -10.98
N ASN A 163 18.07 -3.78 -10.91
CA ASN A 163 19.22 -3.04 -11.45
C ASN A 163 19.10 -2.84 -12.97
N THR A 164 18.83 -3.91 -13.72
CA THR A 164 18.61 -3.87 -15.17
C THR A 164 17.48 -2.90 -15.53
N LEU A 165 16.37 -2.97 -14.79
CA LEU A 165 15.20 -2.13 -15.03
C LEU A 165 15.47 -0.64 -14.76
N ILE A 166 16.22 -0.31 -13.70
CA ILE A 166 16.65 1.07 -13.46
C ILE A 166 17.56 1.58 -14.58
N ARG A 167 18.45 0.74 -15.11
CA ARG A 167 19.37 1.13 -16.20
C ARG A 167 18.66 1.33 -17.53
N GLU A 168 17.68 0.50 -17.84
CA GLU A 168 16.94 0.55 -19.10
C GLU A 168 15.89 1.66 -19.12
N PHE A 169 15.25 1.93 -17.98
CA PHE A 169 14.08 2.79 -17.94
C PHE A 169 14.13 3.95 -16.93
N GLY A 170 15.20 4.04 -16.15
CA GLY A 170 15.37 5.06 -15.11
C GLY A 170 14.73 4.72 -13.78
N VAL A 171 14.97 5.58 -12.80
CA VAL A 171 14.47 5.40 -11.43
C VAL A 171 12.98 5.77 -11.36
N PRO A 172 12.14 4.97 -10.69
CA PRO A 172 10.71 5.24 -10.61
C PRO A 172 10.35 6.46 -9.74
N ASN A 173 11.30 7.12 -9.05
CA ASN A 173 11.07 8.30 -8.19
C ASN A 173 9.97 8.10 -7.13
N GLY A 174 9.86 6.88 -6.58
CA GLY A 174 8.76 6.51 -5.69
C GLY A 174 7.38 6.44 -6.37
N LEU A 175 7.26 6.66 -7.68
CA LEU A 175 6.00 6.47 -8.38
C LEU A 175 5.69 4.98 -8.48
N CYS A 176 4.50 4.62 -8.03
CA CYS A 176 4.11 3.24 -7.78
C CYS A 176 2.58 3.14 -7.86
N SER A 177 2.02 1.98 -8.26
CA SER A 177 0.57 1.84 -8.35
C SER A 177 -0.14 1.98 -6.99
N SER A 178 0.59 1.96 -5.88
CA SER A 178 0.02 2.30 -4.56
C SER A 178 -0.64 3.68 -4.54
N ILE A 179 -0.08 4.68 -5.24
CA ILE A 179 -0.64 6.03 -5.31
C ILE A 179 -2.02 5.99 -6.00
N THR A 180 -2.08 5.35 -7.17
CA THR A 180 -3.31 5.26 -7.97
C THR A 180 -4.30 4.31 -7.30
N GLU A 181 -3.86 3.22 -6.68
CA GLU A 181 -4.68 2.29 -5.90
C GLU A 181 -5.29 2.99 -4.66
N SER A 182 -4.51 3.79 -3.94
CA SER A 182 -4.98 4.56 -2.78
C SER A 182 -6.06 5.56 -3.19
N LYS A 183 -5.82 6.30 -4.30
CA LYS A 183 -6.85 7.18 -4.88
C LYS A 183 -8.08 6.39 -5.33
N HIS A 184 -7.91 5.24 -6.00
CA HIS A 184 -9.01 4.38 -6.43
C HIS A 184 -9.81 3.80 -5.24
N ILE A 185 -9.17 3.51 -4.10
CA ILE A 185 -9.87 3.14 -2.87
C ILE A 185 -10.77 4.27 -2.40
N LYS A 186 -10.25 5.50 -2.32
CA LYS A 186 -10.99 6.67 -1.84
C LYS A 186 -12.08 7.11 -2.81
N ALA A 187 -11.78 7.17 -4.10
CA ALA A 187 -12.68 7.69 -5.14
C ALA A 187 -13.67 6.65 -5.69
N VAL A 188 -13.37 5.34 -5.56
CA VAL A 188 -14.21 4.29 -6.16
C VAL A 188 -14.65 3.27 -5.12
N LYS A 189 -13.73 2.53 -4.48
CA LYS A 189 -14.12 1.39 -3.62
C LYS A 189 -14.95 1.83 -2.40
N LYS A 190 -14.55 2.90 -1.70
CA LYS A 190 -15.29 3.42 -0.53
C LYS A 190 -16.68 3.97 -0.92
N PRO A 191 -16.82 4.84 -1.93
CA PRO A 191 -18.12 5.27 -2.46
C PRO A 191 -18.97 4.10 -2.94
N TYR A 192 -18.41 3.16 -3.70
CA TYR A 192 -19.13 1.98 -4.20
C TYR A 192 -19.77 1.18 -3.05
N ARG A 193 -19.06 0.99 -1.93
CA ARG A 193 -19.61 0.32 -0.73
C ARG A 193 -20.84 1.04 -0.13
N ARG A 194 -20.99 2.34 -0.39
CA ARG A 194 -22.12 3.19 0.04
C ARG A 194 -23.25 3.28 -1.00
N THR A 195 -23.05 2.72 -2.19
CA THR A 195 -24.07 2.63 -3.25
C THR A 195 -25.02 1.47 -3.01
N ASN A 196 -26.11 1.45 -3.78
CA ASN A 196 -27.00 0.28 -3.90
C ASN A 196 -26.34 -0.93 -4.60
N ARG A 197 -25.11 -0.80 -5.12
CA ARG A 197 -24.33 -1.80 -5.88
C ARG A 197 -24.96 -2.25 -7.20
N ASP A 198 -25.92 -1.50 -7.72
CA ASP A 198 -26.54 -1.78 -9.01
C ASP A 198 -25.60 -1.38 -10.16
N ARG A 199 -25.40 -2.26 -11.14
CA ARG A 199 -24.35 -2.11 -12.17
C ARG A 199 -24.57 -0.88 -13.06
N GLU A 200 -25.82 -0.49 -13.29
CA GLU A 200 -26.16 0.64 -14.15
C GLU A 200 -26.13 1.98 -13.40
N THR A 201 -26.57 1.99 -12.13
CA THR A 201 -26.71 3.25 -11.36
C THR A 201 -25.55 3.53 -10.39
N ALA A 202 -24.71 2.54 -10.06
CA ALA A 202 -23.63 2.70 -9.09
C ALA A 202 -22.59 3.76 -9.49
N LEU A 203 -22.27 3.89 -10.79
CA LEU A 203 -21.30 4.89 -11.24
C LEU A 203 -21.80 6.31 -10.97
N GLY A 204 -23.07 6.60 -11.31
CA GLY A 204 -23.69 7.90 -11.02
C GLY A 204 -23.71 8.21 -9.51
N GLN A 205 -23.99 7.20 -8.68
CA GLN A 205 -23.97 7.36 -7.23
C GLN A 205 -22.55 7.61 -6.69
N ILE A 206 -21.53 6.93 -7.19
CA ILE A 206 -20.12 7.18 -6.84
C ILE A 206 -19.73 8.63 -7.15
N LEU A 207 -20.07 9.12 -8.34
CA LEU A 207 -19.77 10.49 -8.76
C LEU A 207 -20.42 11.53 -7.86
N VAL A 208 -21.70 11.34 -7.51
CA VAL A 208 -22.43 12.24 -6.60
C VAL A 208 -21.82 12.21 -5.19
N ILE A 209 -21.42 11.03 -4.70
CA ILE A 209 -20.77 10.90 -3.39
C ILE A 209 -19.44 11.66 -3.39
N ASN A 210 -18.59 11.45 -4.40
CA ASN A 210 -17.30 12.15 -4.51
C ASN A 210 -17.51 13.67 -4.55
N GLN A 211 -18.42 14.15 -5.41
CA GLN A 211 -18.74 15.57 -5.51
C GLN A 211 -19.20 16.16 -4.16
N ARG A 212 -20.00 15.43 -3.38
CA ARG A 212 -20.42 15.88 -2.05
C ARG A 212 -19.26 15.90 -1.06
N GLN A 213 -18.38 14.91 -1.09
CA GLN A 213 -17.20 14.87 -0.23
C GLN A 213 -16.24 16.02 -0.54
N ASP A 214 -16.01 16.33 -1.81
CA ASP A 214 -15.16 17.45 -2.22
C ASP A 214 -15.74 18.80 -1.77
N LYS A 215 -17.06 18.98 -1.94
CA LYS A 215 -17.77 20.18 -1.45
C LYS A 215 -17.68 20.32 0.07
N LEU A 216 -17.84 19.22 0.81
CA LEU A 216 -17.71 19.24 2.27
C LEU A 216 -16.28 19.58 2.71
N ALA A 217 -15.27 19.01 2.06
CA ALA A 217 -13.87 19.30 2.35
C ALA A 217 -13.52 20.78 2.08
N ALA A 218 -14.03 21.35 0.98
CA ALA A 218 -13.86 22.77 0.68
C ALA A 218 -14.51 23.67 1.74
N VAL A 219 -15.76 23.37 2.12
CA VAL A 219 -16.48 24.11 3.17
C VAL A 219 -15.78 23.99 4.52
N GLU A 220 -15.22 22.83 4.85
CA GLU A 220 -14.46 22.61 6.08
C GLU A 220 -13.22 23.54 6.14
N ILE A 221 -12.46 23.63 5.05
CA ILE A 221 -11.30 24.54 4.96
C ILE A 221 -11.74 26.00 5.13
N ASP A 222 -12.81 26.41 4.46
CA ASP A 222 -13.37 27.77 4.60
C ASP A 222 -13.76 28.05 6.06
N PHE A 223 -14.47 27.14 6.72
CA PHE A 223 -14.89 27.31 8.11
C PHE A 223 -13.71 27.29 9.09
N GLN A 224 -12.67 26.49 8.85
CA GLN A 224 -11.44 26.52 9.63
C GLN A 224 -10.74 27.89 9.50
N SER A 225 -10.62 28.41 8.27
CA SER A 225 -9.99 29.71 8.00
C SER A 225 -10.71 30.88 8.68
N LEU A 226 -12.03 30.77 8.82
CA LEU A 226 -12.88 31.75 9.51
C LEU A 226 -12.93 31.54 11.03
N GLY A 227 -12.21 30.55 11.57
CA GLY A 227 -12.23 30.21 13.00
C GLY A 227 -13.56 29.62 13.49
N MET A 228 -14.45 29.23 12.57
CA MET A 228 -15.80 28.75 12.88
C MET A 228 -15.81 27.31 13.41
N LEU A 229 -14.69 26.58 13.27
CA LEU A 229 -14.50 25.23 13.83
C LEU A 229 -13.64 25.24 15.11
N ALA A 230 -13.24 26.42 15.61
CA ALA A 230 -12.50 26.56 16.87
C ALA A 230 -13.47 26.57 18.05
N GLY A 231 -14.02 25.40 18.39
CA GLY A 231 -14.89 25.21 19.55
C GLY A 231 -15.49 23.81 19.59
N SER A 232 -15.58 23.23 20.80
CA SER A 232 -16.35 22.01 20.99
C SER A 232 -17.83 22.35 21.04
N LEU A 233 -18.63 21.81 20.11
CA LEU A 233 -20.11 21.93 20.16
C LEU A 233 -20.71 21.20 21.37
N PHE A 234 -19.94 20.33 22.00
CA PHE A 234 -20.28 19.65 23.24
C PHE A 234 -19.43 20.25 24.37
N GLY A 235 -20.06 20.83 25.39
CA GLY A 235 -19.37 21.04 26.67
C GLY A 235 -18.80 19.70 27.19
N PRO A 236 -18.00 19.70 28.28
CA PRO A 236 -17.50 18.44 28.84
C PRO A 236 -18.69 17.53 29.16
N LEU A 237 -18.90 16.54 28.28
CA LEU A 237 -19.86 15.49 28.50
C LEU A 237 -19.19 14.54 29.49
N ASP A 238 -19.34 14.85 30.78
CA ASP A 238 -19.18 13.86 31.86
C ASP A 238 -20.34 12.86 31.72
N VAL A 239 -20.24 11.97 30.73
CA VAL A 239 -21.03 10.75 30.71
C VAL A 239 -20.13 9.67 31.30
N PRO A 240 -20.46 9.12 32.49
CA PRO A 240 -19.80 7.94 32.99
C PRO A 240 -19.92 6.85 31.92
N PHE A 241 -18.79 6.36 31.46
CA PHE A 241 -18.72 5.21 30.57
C PHE A 241 -19.19 3.98 31.35
N GLU A 242 -20.50 3.76 31.42
CA GLU A 242 -21.03 2.44 31.71
C GLU A 242 -20.87 1.60 30.44
N ALA A 243 -20.01 0.58 30.54
CA ALA A 243 -19.76 -0.36 29.48
C ALA A 243 -21.04 -1.15 29.17
N GLU A 244 -21.75 -0.77 28.11
CA GLU A 244 -22.82 -1.61 27.56
C GLU A 244 -22.21 -2.89 26.97
N SER A 245 -22.47 -4.01 27.64
CA SER A 245 -22.30 -5.35 27.09
C SER A 245 -23.27 -5.54 25.93
N SER A 246 -22.78 -5.59 24.70
CA SER A 246 -23.59 -6.01 23.54
C SER A 246 -23.90 -7.51 23.58
N PRO A 247 -25.13 -7.94 23.29
CA PRO A 247 -25.52 -9.35 23.25
C PRO A 247 -24.89 -10.05 22.05
N GLY A 248 -24.58 -11.34 22.22
CA GLY A 248 -23.98 -12.19 21.21
C GLY A 248 -24.74 -12.22 19.88
N GLY A 249 -24.01 -11.96 18.81
CA GLY A 249 -24.39 -12.20 17.43
C GLY A 249 -23.11 -12.51 16.66
N ASP A 250 -22.92 -13.79 16.36
CA ASP A 250 -21.83 -14.30 15.52
C ASP A 250 -22.01 -13.79 14.09
N ASP A 251 -21.47 -12.60 13.80
CA ASP A 251 -21.11 -12.13 12.46
C ASP A 251 -20.19 -10.92 12.62
N VAL A 252 -18.99 -11.18 13.17
CA VAL A 252 -17.89 -10.23 13.15
C VAL A 252 -17.32 -10.22 11.72
N PRO A 253 -17.46 -9.12 10.95
CA PRO A 253 -16.77 -9.02 9.67
C PRO A 253 -15.27 -9.17 9.93
N PRO A 254 -14.49 -9.86 9.07
CA PRO A 254 -13.09 -10.13 9.35
C PRO A 254 -12.42 -8.80 9.69
N ARG A 255 -11.95 -8.68 10.95
CA ARG A 255 -11.20 -7.52 11.43
C ARG A 255 -10.17 -7.21 10.35
N MET A 256 -10.10 -5.95 9.90
CA MET A 256 -8.92 -5.48 9.17
C MET A 256 -7.72 -5.89 10.02
N SER A 257 -6.94 -6.86 9.56
CA SER A 257 -5.83 -7.36 10.37
C SER A 257 -4.85 -6.21 10.58
N SER A 258 -4.19 -6.18 11.72
CA SER A 258 -3.16 -5.20 12.10
C SER A 258 -2.13 -4.98 11.00
N TYR A 259 -1.89 -6.01 10.18
CA TYR A 259 -1.06 -6.02 8.97
C TYR A 259 -1.53 -5.09 7.85
N SER A 260 -2.81 -4.75 7.81
CA SER A 260 -3.39 -3.74 6.92
C SER A 260 -2.82 -2.35 7.22
N ARG A 261 -2.46 -2.08 8.49
CA ARG A 261 -1.83 -0.83 8.93
C ARG A 261 -0.38 -0.78 8.48
N VAL A 262 0.39 -1.84 8.73
CA VAL A 262 1.78 -1.98 8.25
C VAL A 262 1.86 -1.83 6.72
N MET A 263 0.87 -2.37 5.99
CA MET A 263 0.72 -2.21 4.54
C MET A 263 0.32 -0.80 4.09
N MET A 264 -0.43 -0.04 4.89
CA MET A 264 -0.69 1.38 4.63
C MET A 264 0.60 2.19 4.85
N ASP A 265 1.36 1.89 5.90
CA ASP A 265 2.58 2.60 6.27
C ASP A 265 3.72 2.38 5.25
N LEU A 266 3.86 1.16 4.71
CA LEU A 266 4.78 0.86 3.60
C LEU A 266 4.37 1.52 2.27
N LYS A 267 3.10 1.91 2.11
CA LYS A 267 2.62 2.68 0.94
C LYS A 267 2.76 4.19 1.14
N ASP A 268 2.81 4.66 2.39
CA ASP A 268 3.07 6.05 2.79
C ASP A 268 4.58 6.37 2.84
N LEU A 269 5.45 5.41 2.48
CA LEU A 269 6.88 5.58 2.19
C LEU A 269 7.20 6.47 0.99
N LEU A 270 6.19 6.82 0.21
CA LEU A 270 6.36 7.72 -0.91
C LEU A 270 6.44 9.15 -0.35
N PRO A 271 7.54 9.87 -0.55
CA PRO A 271 7.64 11.23 -0.05
C PRO A 271 6.48 12.06 -0.60
N TYR A 272 5.59 12.46 0.31
CA TYR A 272 4.60 13.48 0.05
C TYR A 272 5.35 14.82 -0.01
N SER A 273 5.98 15.10 -1.14
CA SER A 273 6.46 16.43 -1.48
C SER A 273 6.16 16.72 -2.94
N PHE A 274 4.90 17.02 -3.21
CA PHE A 274 4.58 17.94 -4.28
C PHE A 274 3.42 18.83 -3.86
N VAL A 275 3.80 19.87 -3.12
CA VAL A 275 3.03 21.12 -3.04
C VAL A 275 3.16 21.75 -4.43
N MET A 276 2.13 21.63 -5.26
CA MET A 276 1.93 22.63 -6.31
C MET A 276 1.26 23.83 -5.64
N ASP A 277 2.09 24.74 -5.15
CA ASP A 277 1.72 26.15 -5.19
C ASP A 277 1.57 26.51 -6.66
N ASN A 278 0.33 26.80 -7.07
CA ASN A 278 0.09 27.54 -8.30
C ASN A 278 -1.18 28.37 -8.12
N ASP A 279 -1.01 29.47 -7.38
CA ASP A 279 -1.71 30.71 -7.68
C ASP A 279 -1.28 31.18 -9.07
N GLN A 280 -2.09 30.86 -10.09
CA GLN A 280 -2.29 31.70 -11.29
C GLN A 280 -3.49 31.18 -12.11
N ALA A 281 -4.66 31.70 -11.75
CA ALA A 281 -5.80 32.12 -12.59
C ALA A 281 -5.66 31.88 -14.12
N ILE A 282 -6.51 31.07 -14.79
CA ILE A 282 -7.75 31.43 -15.57
C ILE A 282 -7.79 30.54 -16.87
N PRO A 283 -8.88 30.27 -17.64
CA PRO A 283 -10.36 30.30 -17.46
C PRO A 283 -11.13 29.00 -17.88
N LYS A 284 -12.42 29.01 -17.49
CA LYS A 284 -13.65 28.30 -17.95
C LYS A 284 -13.67 27.39 -19.21
N VAL A 285 -14.24 26.20 -18.99
CA VAL A 285 -15.04 25.32 -19.90
C VAL A 285 -16.34 26.06 -20.30
N PRO A 286 -16.85 26.06 -21.57
CA PRO A 286 -17.58 24.93 -22.23
C PRO A 286 -17.53 24.93 -23.80
N PRO A 287 -18.25 24.03 -24.52
CA PRO A 287 -19.20 22.97 -24.12
C PRO A 287 -18.67 21.54 -24.14
#